data_AF-A0A2N9M413-F1
#
_entry.id   AF-A0A2N9M413-F1
#
_cell.length_a   1.000
_cell.length_b   1.000
_cell.length_c   1.000
_cell.angle_alpha   90.00
_cell.angle_beta   90.00
_cell.angle_gamma   90.00
#
_symmetry.space_group_name_H-M   'P 1'
#
loop_
_entity.id
_entity.type
_entity.pdbx_description
1 polymer ?
#
loop_
_entity_poly.entity_id
_entity_poly.type
_entity_poly.pdbx_seq_one_letter_code
_entity_poly.pdbx_strand_id
1 'polypeptide(L)'
;MTVNVEPAEYQRLLGYPRNAVLSERARELADQAREWYSRHGNPWVYERHAEPGVLLPFTSARLDAMLQQAEACGVVLVAVSAGPELEAQAQELWQEEKPDEYFFLEVFGSAVVEHLITSAGARLCAWADERAMAVLPHSSPGYEDWDIAEQHRLLDLIAPPPPARLEALDSGALRPKKSQLAVFGLTRHTDRVRRLTELVPCQNCSFVPCQFRRAPYQQNLPTCATNPKALKRWAAERLTLEVHPDGVIDARFRYDGTTCTNMGRPLAFDYRVELGPRDDGYPIREQRCEPASGDTGHTAMCQYIANPAQLMAAIERDKPLLGRPLNDVLSWKRPASPAGCYCEQESRNHKWGLVLETIHYALAHYHQARNGNS
;
A
#
# COMPACT_ATOMS: atom_id res chain seq x y z
N MET A 1 20.57 -26.36 -1.66
CA MET A 1 19.25 -25.75 -1.39
C MET A 1 18.45 -25.79 -2.67
N THR A 2 17.22 -26.30 -2.68
CA THR A 2 16.41 -26.34 -3.92
C THR A 2 15.74 -24.98 -4.10
N VAL A 3 16.03 -24.31 -5.23
CA VAL A 3 15.40 -23.03 -5.59
C VAL A 3 14.23 -23.31 -6.52
N ASN A 4 13.03 -22.91 -6.11
CA ASN A 4 11.82 -23.07 -6.92
C ASN A 4 11.25 -21.71 -7.29
N VAL A 5 11.79 -21.10 -8.35
CA VAL A 5 11.28 -19.83 -8.89
C VAL A 5 9.92 -20.06 -9.54
N GLU A 6 8.89 -19.34 -9.10
CA GLU A 6 7.56 -19.43 -9.71
C GLU A 6 7.59 -19.06 -11.21
N PRO A 7 6.89 -19.81 -12.09
CA PRO A 7 6.84 -19.50 -13.52
C PRO A 7 6.39 -18.07 -13.81
N ALA A 8 5.39 -17.57 -13.07
CA ALA A 8 4.85 -16.22 -13.24
C ALA A 8 5.90 -15.13 -12.94
N GLU A 9 6.72 -15.31 -11.90
CA GLU A 9 7.77 -14.33 -11.55
C GLU A 9 8.89 -14.30 -12.58
N TYR A 10 9.26 -15.45 -13.15
CA TYR A 10 10.26 -15.49 -14.21
C TYR A 10 9.73 -14.83 -15.50
N GLN A 11 8.49 -15.12 -15.89
CA GLN A 11 7.84 -14.47 -17.04
C GLN A 11 7.73 -12.95 -16.88
N ARG A 12 7.41 -12.48 -15.66
CA ARG A 12 7.37 -11.05 -15.34
C ARG A 12 8.74 -10.40 -15.57
N LEU A 13 9.82 -11.03 -15.13
CA LEU A 13 11.18 -10.50 -15.30
C LEU A 13 11.67 -10.57 -16.75
N LEU A 14 11.17 -11.52 -17.54
CA LEU A 14 11.37 -11.57 -18.99
C LEU A 14 10.59 -10.48 -19.75
N GLY A 15 9.76 -9.69 -19.06
CA GLY A 15 9.00 -8.59 -19.64
C GLY A 15 7.65 -8.98 -20.27
N TYR A 16 7.18 -10.21 -20.03
CA TYR A 16 5.88 -10.64 -20.53
C TYR A 16 4.72 -10.03 -19.72
N PRO A 17 3.60 -9.65 -20.37
CA PRO A 17 2.37 -9.28 -19.68
C PRO A 17 1.84 -10.40 -18.79
N ARG A 18 1.05 -10.03 -17.77
CA ARG A 18 0.35 -11.01 -16.93
C ARG A 18 -0.52 -11.93 -17.81
N ASN A 19 -0.44 -13.24 -17.55
CA ASN A 19 -1.15 -14.31 -18.28
C ASN A 19 -0.74 -14.47 -19.76
N ALA A 20 0.34 -13.84 -20.23
CA ALA A 20 0.83 -14.08 -21.57
C ALA A 20 1.33 -15.53 -21.72
N VAL A 21 1.00 -16.15 -22.84
CA VAL A 21 1.51 -17.48 -23.20
C VAL A 21 2.84 -17.31 -23.92
N LEU A 22 3.90 -17.92 -23.40
CA LEU A 22 5.21 -17.94 -24.06
C LEU A 22 5.12 -18.67 -25.41
N SER A 23 5.74 -18.08 -26.43
CA SER A 23 6.01 -18.78 -27.68
C SER A 23 6.81 -20.06 -27.41
N GLU A 24 6.76 -21.02 -28.33
CA GLU A 24 7.47 -22.30 -28.20
C GLU A 24 8.96 -22.07 -27.91
N ARG A 25 9.64 -21.25 -28.72
CA ARG A 25 11.05 -20.94 -28.53
C ARG A 25 11.34 -20.25 -27.20
N ALA A 26 10.51 -19.30 -26.77
CA ALA A 26 10.72 -18.62 -25.49
C ALA A 26 10.54 -19.57 -24.30
N ARG A 27 9.62 -20.54 -24.41
CA ARG A 27 9.42 -21.58 -23.41
C ARG A 27 10.61 -22.53 -23.33
N GLU A 28 11.10 -22.99 -24.48
CA GLU A 28 12.31 -23.82 -24.54
C GLU A 28 13.50 -23.13 -23.86
N LEU A 29 13.76 -21.86 -24.17
CA LEU A 29 14.85 -21.08 -23.57
C LEU A 29 14.66 -20.90 -22.06
N ALA A 30 13.43 -20.64 -21.61
CA ALA A 30 13.11 -20.52 -20.19
C ALA A 30 13.32 -21.85 -19.44
N ASP A 31 12.92 -22.97 -20.04
CA ASP A 31 13.07 -24.31 -19.47
C ASP A 31 14.55 -24.72 -19.45
N GLN A 32 15.31 -24.41 -20.50
CA GLN A 32 16.76 -24.62 -20.56
C GLN A 32 17.50 -23.85 -19.47
N ALA A 33 17.18 -22.58 -19.26
CA ALA A 33 17.80 -21.77 -18.19
C ALA A 33 17.51 -22.36 -16.80
N ARG A 34 16.27 -22.80 -16.55
CA ARG A 34 15.87 -23.47 -15.30
C ARG A 34 16.61 -24.78 -15.09
N GLU A 35 16.63 -25.63 -16.10
CA GLU A 35 17.28 -26.93 -16.06
C GLU A 35 18.79 -26.77 -15.82
N TRP A 36 19.44 -25.87 -16.57
CA TRP A 36 20.86 -25.59 -16.40
C TRP A 36 21.16 -25.15 -14.97
N TYR A 37 20.41 -24.18 -14.43
CA TYR A 37 20.65 -23.67 -13.09
C TYR A 37 20.38 -24.73 -12.01
N SER A 38 19.37 -25.60 -12.19
CA SER A 38 19.09 -26.68 -11.25
C SER A 38 20.23 -27.68 -11.08
N ARG A 39 21.08 -27.81 -12.11
CA ARG A 39 22.21 -28.74 -12.14
C ARG A 39 23.53 -28.11 -11.70
N HIS A 40 23.73 -26.82 -11.97
CA HIS A 40 25.03 -26.15 -11.79
C HIS A 40 25.01 -25.01 -10.77
N GLY A 41 23.84 -24.45 -10.46
CA GLY A 41 23.71 -23.31 -9.57
C GLY A 41 24.02 -23.64 -8.11
N ASN A 42 24.74 -22.75 -7.44
CA ASN A 42 25.05 -22.88 -6.01
C ASN A 42 24.50 -21.68 -5.19
N PRO A 43 23.17 -21.60 -5.04
CA PRO A 43 22.54 -20.50 -4.33
C PRO A 43 22.78 -20.56 -2.82
N TRP A 44 22.94 -19.40 -2.20
CA TRP A 44 23.10 -19.28 -0.75
C TRP A 44 22.39 -18.06 -0.18
N VAL A 45 22.05 -18.17 1.10
CA VAL A 45 21.51 -17.10 1.94
C VAL A 45 22.34 -17.06 3.22
N TYR A 46 22.74 -15.86 3.62
CA TYR A 46 23.45 -15.59 4.85
C TYR A 46 22.70 -14.52 5.65
N GLU A 47 22.52 -14.74 6.94
CA GLU A 47 21.70 -13.92 7.82
C GLU A 47 22.49 -13.60 9.08
N ARG A 48 22.52 -12.31 9.48
CA ARG A 48 23.17 -11.84 10.69
C ARG A 48 22.21 -10.95 11.48
N HIS A 49 21.92 -11.33 12.71
CA HIS A 49 21.16 -10.49 13.64
C HIS A 49 22.07 -9.40 14.24
N ALA A 50 21.54 -8.19 14.35
CA ALA A 50 22.23 -7.05 14.93
C ALA A 50 21.26 -6.09 15.63
N GLU A 51 21.82 -5.21 16.45
CA GLU A 51 21.08 -4.08 17.05
C GLU A 51 20.84 -2.99 15.99
N PRO A 52 19.71 -2.25 16.03
CA PRO A 52 19.39 -1.23 15.03
C PRO A 52 20.47 -0.13 14.91
N GLY A 53 21.15 0.20 16.01
CA GLY A 53 22.20 1.23 16.05
C GLY A 53 23.41 0.93 15.16
N VAL A 54 23.60 -0.32 14.73
CA VAL A 54 24.65 -0.72 13.78
C VAL A 54 24.43 -0.12 12.39
N LEU A 55 23.20 0.32 12.09
CA LEU A 55 22.83 0.96 10.82
C LEU A 55 23.09 2.49 10.80
N LEU A 56 23.72 3.06 11.81
CA LEU A 56 24.08 4.47 11.78
C LEU A 56 25.54 4.61 11.30
N PRO A 57 25.85 5.45 10.29
CA PRO A 57 24.99 6.45 9.63
C PRO A 57 24.65 6.09 8.17
N PHE A 58 23.75 5.13 7.90
CA PHE A 58 23.20 4.98 6.56
C PHE A 58 22.29 6.17 6.20
N THR A 59 22.25 6.54 4.93
CA THR A 59 21.52 7.74 4.46
C THR A 59 20.03 7.51 4.19
N SER A 60 19.54 6.27 4.32
CA SER A 60 18.16 5.93 4.01
C SER A 60 17.14 6.51 5.00
N ALA A 61 16.58 7.66 4.64
CA ALA A 61 15.50 8.31 5.38
C ALA A 61 14.27 7.40 5.51
N ARG A 62 13.96 6.62 4.46
CA ARG A 62 12.86 5.66 4.46
C ARG A 62 13.10 4.51 5.43
N LEU A 63 14.30 3.92 5.45
CA LEU A 63 14.66 2.86 6.38
C LEU A 63 14.62 3.38 7.82
N ASP A 64 15.21 4.55 8.08
CA ASP A 64 15.22 5.17 9.41
C ASP A 64 13.79 5.44 9.90
N ALA A 65 12.94 6.07 9.08
CA ALA A 65 11.55 6.31 9.40
C ALA A 65 10.78 5.00 9.67
N MET A 66 11.01 3.96 8.86
CA MET A 66 10.38 2.65 9.05
C MET A 66 10.79 2.02 10.40
N LEU A 67 12.09 2.04 10.73
CA LEU A 67 12.59 1.50 11.99
C LEU A 67 12.08 2.29 13.20
N GLN A 68 12.04 3.62 13.11
CA GLN A 68 11.54 4.49 14.18
C GLN A 68 10.02 4.33 14.40
N GLN A 69 9.21 4.38 13.34
CA GLN A 69 7.75 4.24 13.44
C GLN A 69 7.33 2.87 13.97
N ALA A 70 8.09 1.83 13.62
CA ALA A 70 7.89 0.49 14.11
C ALA A 70 8.43 0.27 15.53
N GLU A 71 9.14 1.23 16.13
CA GLU A 71 9.91 1.05 17.36
C GLU A 71 10.75 -0.23 17.28
N ALA A 72 11.57 -0.32 16.22
CA ALA A 72 12.33 -1.52 15.91
C ALA A 72 13.27 -1.89 17.05
N CYS A 73 13.18 -3.14 17.51
CA CYS A 73 13.97 -3.68 18.61
C CYS A 73 15.19 -4.49 18.13
N GLY A 74 15.36 -4.62 16.82
CA GLY A 74 16.44 -5.42 16.22
C GLY A 74 16.42 -5.28 14.70
N VAL A 75 17.50 -5.71 14.06
CA VAL A 75 17.60 -5.83 12.60
C VAL A 75 18.26 -7.14 12.20
N VAL A 76 17.92 -7.62 11.01
CA VAL A 76 18.57 -8.76 10.38
C VAL A 76 19.18 -8.30 9.07
N LEU A 77 20.50 -8.42 8.98
CA LEU A 77 21.26 -8.15 7.77
C LEU A 77 21.32 -9.44 6.96
N VAL A 78 20.91 -9.38 5.71
CA VAL A 78 20.80 -10.55 4.83
C VAL A 78 21.63 -10.33 3.58
N ALA A 79 22.44 -11.32 3.23
CA ALA A 79 23.12 -11.41 1.93
C ALA A 79 22.62 -12.66 1.21
N VAL A 80 22.30 -12.52 -0.07
CA VAL A 80 21.95 -13.66 -0.93
C VAL A 80 22.73 -13.61 -2.23
N SER A 81 22.94 -14.77 -2.84
CA SER A 81 23.48 -14.86 -4.18
C SER A 81 22.94 -16.09 -4.90
N ALA A 82 22.76 -15.97 -6.21
CA ALA A 82 22.52 -17.10 -7.09
C ALA A 82 23.80 -17.91 -7.38
N GLY A 83 24.96 -17.46 -6.91
CA GLY A 83 26.25 -18.10 -7.14
C GLY A 83 26.99 -17.55 -8.37
N PRO A 84 28.33 -17.69 -8.41
CA PRO A 84 29.16 -17.20 -9.52
C PRO A 84 28.99 -18.02 -10.82
N GLU A 85 28.51 -19.26 -10.73
CA GLU A 85 28.44 -20.20 -11.86
C GLU A 85 27.52 -19.66 -12.97
N LEU A 86 26.40 -19.02 -12.60
CA LEU A 86 25.47 -18.44 -13.56
C LEU A 86 26.12 -17.29 -14.35
N GLU A 87 26.89 -16.44 -13.69
CA GLU A 87 27.58 -15.31 -14.34
C GLU A 87 28.66 -15.82 -15.31
N ALA A 88 29.40 -16.87 -14.92
CA ALA A 88 30.36 -17.52 -15.80
C ALA A 88 29.70 -18.10 -17.06
N GLN A 89 28.61 -18.86 -16.90
CA GLN A 89 27.88 -19.44 -18.04
C GLN A 89 27.25 -18.37 -18.94
N ALA A 90 26.69 -17.31 -18.36
CA ALA A 90 26.15 -16.21 -19.12
C ALA A 90 27.26 -15.55 -19.98
N GLN A 91 28.44 -15.34 -19.40
CA GLN A 91 29.58 -14.81 -20.14
C GLN A 91 30.03 -15.73 -21.29
N GLU A 92 30.02 -17.05 -21.09
CA GLU A 92 30.29 -18.03 -22.15
C GLU A 92 29.25 -17.96 -23.28
N LEU A 93 27.96 -17.96 -22.95
CA LEU A 93 26.88 -17.85 -23.95
C LEU A 93 26.99 -16.56 -24.78
N TRP A 94 27.39 -15.46 -24.15
CA TRP A 94 27.65 -14.20 -24.85
C TRP A 94 28.82 -14.32 -25.84
N GLN A 95 29.92 -14.98 -25.44
CA GLN A 95 31.08 -15.22 -26.31
C GLN A 95 30.78 -16.20 -27.45
N GLU A 96 29.86 -17.14 -27.24
CA GLU A 96 29.37 -18.06 -28.25
C GLU A 96 28.34 -17.45 -29.22
N GLU A 97 28.08 -16.14 -29.13
CA GLU A 97 27.07 -15.44 -29.94
C GLU A 97 25.65 -16.01 -29.77
N LYS A 98 25.30 -16.44 -28.54
CA LYS A 98 23.98 -16.94 -28.14
C LYS A 98 23.25 -15.93 -27.23
N PRO A 99 22.79 -14.79 -27.78
CA PRO A 99 22.25 -13.70 -26.99
C PRO A 99 20.91 -14.05 -26.32
N ASP A 100 20.11 -14.94 -26.92
CA ASP A 100 18.82 -15.35 -26.39
C ASP A 100 19.01 -16.23 -25.14
N GLU A 101 19.82 -17.28 -25.24
CA GLU A 101 20.19 -18.16 -24.12
C GLU A 101 20.83 -17.36 -22.98
N TYR A 102 21.75 -16.44 -23.33
CA TYR A 102 22.33 -15.49 -22.39
C TYR A 102 21.26 -14.69 -21.64
N PHE A 103 20.35 -14.06 -22.38
CA PHE A 103 19.32 -13.20 -21.81
C PHE A 103 18.41 -13.98 -20.87
N PHE A 104 17.93 -15.15 -21.28
CA PHE A 104 17.05 -15.98 -20.45
C PHE A 104 17.75 -16.44 -19.16
N LEU A 105 19.01 -16.87 -19.25
CA LEU A 105 19.78 -17.29 -18.07
C LEU A 105 20.06 -16.12 -17.12
N GLU A 106 20.42 -14.96 -17.65
CA GLU A 106 20.64 -13.73 -16.88
C GLU A 106 19.40 -13.28 -16.12
N VAL A 107 18.25 -13.29 -16.78
CA VAL A 107 16.97 -12.93 -16.18
C VAL A 107 16.57 -13.97 -15.13
N PHE A 108 16.85 -15.25 -15.38
CA PHE A 108 16.59 -16.32 -14.42
C PHE A 108 17.41 -16.12 -13.14
N GLY A 109 18.68 -15.71 -13.26
CA GLY A 109 19.52 -15.39 -12.11
C GLY A 109 18.95 -14.27 -11.23
N SER A 110 18.33 -13.25 -11.83
CA SER A 110 17.62 -12.22 -11.08
C SER A 110 16.40 -12.81 -10.34
N ALA A 111 15.65 -13.69 -11.00
CA ALA A 111 14.49 -14.37 -10.41
C ALA A 111 14.88 -15.26 -9.22
N VAL A 112 16.04 -15.91 -9.29
CA VAL A 112 16.61 -16.67 -8.18
C VAL A 112 16.89 -15.74 -6.99
N VAL A 113 17.60 -14.64 -7.18
CA VAL A 113 17.90 -13.67 -6.10
C VAL A 113 16.63 -13.16 -5.43
N GLU A 114 15.61 -12.79 -6.21
CA GLU A 114 14.32 -12.36 -5.66
C GLU A 114 13.65 -13.47 -4.83
N HIS A 115 13.65 -14.71 -5.34
CA HIS A 115 13.13 -15.86 -4.59
C HIS A 115 13.89 -16.12 -3.28
N LEU A 116 15.22 -15.94 -3.29
CA LEU A 116 16.07 -16.12 -2.10
C LEU A 116 15.73 -15.09 -1.02
N ILE A 117 15.58 -13.81 -1.38
CA ILE A 117 15.18 -12.75 -0.44
C ILE A 117 13.77 -12.97 0.08
N THR A 118 12.82 -13.32 -0.79
CA THR A 118 11.44 -13.60 -0.37
C THR A 118 11.39 -14.79 0.59
N SER A 119 12.13 -15.87 0.30
CA SER A 119 12.21 -17.05 1.16
C SER A 119 12.89 -16.75 2.50
N ALA A 120 13.94 -15.92 2.50
CA ALA A 120 14.57 -15.44 3.73
C ALA A 120 13.58 -14.63 4.58
N GLY A 121 12.85 -13.69 3.97
CA GLY A 121 11.80 -12.93 4.65
C GLY A 121 10.72 -13.83 5.25
N ALA A 122 10.24 -14.84 4.51
CA ALA A 122 9.24 -15.77 5.02
C ALA A 122 9.75 -16.60 6.22
N ARG A 123 11.00 -17.07 6.18
CA ARG A 123 11.63 -17.76 7.31
C ARG A 123 11.77 -16.84 8.52
N LEU A 124 12.22 -15.61 8.31
CA LEU A 124 12.34 -14.61 9.37
C LEU A 124 10.98 -14.28 9.99
N CYS A 125 9.92 -14.18 9.17
CA CYS A 125 8.55 -13.98 9.65
C CYS A 125 8.11 -15.14 10.56
N ALA A 126 8.30 -16.38 10.14
CA ALA A 126 7.97 -17.55 10.95
C ALA A 126 8.76 -17.57 12.27
N TRP A 127 10.07 -17.31 12.21
CA TRP A 127 10.94 -17.19 13.38
C TRP A 127 10.51 -16.08 14.36
N ALA A 128 10.09 -14.92 13.82
CA ALA A 128 9.65 -13.78 14.61
C ALA A 128 8.29 -14.04 15.28
N ASP A 129 7.36 -14.70 14.58
CA ASP A 129 6.02 -15.01 15.09
C ASP A 129 6.09 -15.90 16.35
N GLU A 130 6.95 -16.92 16.35
CA GLU A 130 7.24 -17.76 17.53
C GLU A 130 7.72 -16.96 18.77
N ARG A 131 8.21 -15.73 18.55
CA ARG A 131 8.78 -14.86 19.57
C ARG A 131 7.92 -13.62 19.85
N ALA A 132 6.66 -13.63 19.39
CA ALA A 132 5.75 -12.50 19.48
C ALA A 132 6.34 -11.20 18.88
N MET A 133 7.11 -11.35 17.81
CA MET A 133 7.69 -10.27 17.03
C MET A 133 7.13 -10.30 15.61
N ALA A 134 7.36 -9.22 14.87
CA ALA A 134 7.07 -9.14 13.46
C ALA A 134 8.27 -8.57 12.69
N VAL A 135 8.39 -9.00 11.45
CA VAL A 135 9.45 -8.58 10.51
C VAL A 135 8.91 -7.46 9.62
N LEU A 136 9.68 -6.41 9.47
CA LEU A 136 9.38 -5.30 8.57
C LEU A 136 9.81 -5.62 7.13
N PRO A 137 9.20 -5.00 6.11
CA PRO A 137 9.68 -5.12 4.73
C PRO A 137 11.18 -4.82 4.63
N HIS A 138 11.89 -5.56 3.78
CA HIS A 138 13.32 -5.32 3.61
C HIS A 138 13.59 -4.02 2.86
N SER A 139 14.76 -3.43 3.13
CA SER A 139 15.32 -2.33 2.35
C SER A 139 16.75 -2.66 1.93
N SER A 140 17.20 -2.11 0.80
CA SER A 140 18.52 -2.35 0.22
C SER A 140 19.10 -1.03 -0.32
N PRO A 141 20.43 -0.83 -0.32
CA PRO A 141 21.03 0.29 -1.04
C PRO A 141 20.66 0.25 -2.53
N GLY A 142 20.43 1.43 -3.12
CA GLY A 142 19.88 1.57 -4.47
C GLY A 142 18.34 1.63 -4.54
N TYR A 143 17.64 1.43 -3.42
CA TYR A 143 16.22 1.79 -3.32
C TYR A 143 16.06 3.30 -3.09
N GLU A 144 14.83 3.80 -3.22
CA GLU A 144 14.50 5.21 -2.98
C GLU A 144 15.06 5.71 -1.64
N ASP A 145 15.69 6.88 -1.69
CA ASP A 145 16.40 7.54 -0.59
C ASP A 145 17.61 6.78 -0.01
N TRP A 146 18.09 5.69 -0.63
CA TRP A 146 19.29 4.97 -0.18
C TRP A 146 20.37 4.91 -1.26
N ASP A 147 21.49 5.62 -1.05
CA ASP A 147 22.61 5.64 -1.98
C ASP A 147 23.22 4.23 -2.17
N ILE A 148 23.32 3.80 -3.44
CA ILE A 148 23.94 2.52 -3.81
C ILE A 148 25.42 2.46 -3.44
N ALA A 149 26.12 3.61 -3.32
CA ALA A 149 27.50 3.65 -2.85
C ALA A 149 27.66 3.07 -1.43
N GLU A 150 26.59 3.06 -0.62
CA GLU A 150 26.63 2.50 0.74
C GLU A 150 26.61 0.96 0.77
N GLN A 151 26.57 0.28 -0.39
CA GLN A 151 26.64 -1.18 -0.51
C GLN A 151 27.88 -1.76 0.20
N HIS A 152 29.03 -1.10 0.07
CA HIS A 152 30.27 -1.56 0.71
C HIS A 152 30.14 -1.56 2.24
N ARG A 153 29.51 -0.52 2.82
CA ARG A 153 29.32 -0.38 4.27
C ARG A 153 28.40 -1.46 4.79
N LEU A 154 27.32 -1.74 4.06
CA LEU A 154 26.40 -2.81 4.43
C LEU A 154 27.08 -4.18 4.36
N LEU A 155 27.91 -4.41 3.35
CA LEU A 155 28.70 -5.64 3.23
C LEU A 155 29.66 -5.83 4.42
N ASP A 156 30.36 -4.76 4.82
CA ASP A 156 31.27 -4.78 5.97
C ASP A 156 30.53 -5.13 7.27
N LEU A 157 29.30 -4.62 7.43
CA LEU A 157 28.45 -4.94 8.58
C LEU A 157 27.88 -6.36 8.56
N ILE A 158 27.96 -7.10 7.46
CA ILE A 158 27.50 -8.49 7.40
C ILE A 158 28.59 -9.46 7.90
N ALA A 159 29.85 -9.03 8.02
CA ALA A 159 31.05 -9.88 8.18
C ALA A 159 31.11 -10.77 9.47
N PRO A 160 31.82 -11.95 9.45
CA PRO A 160 32.66 -12.54 8.37
C PRO A 160 32.43 -14.04 8.01
N PRO A 161 32.91 -14.48 6.81
CA PRO A 161 32.37 -14.13 5.49
C PRO A 161 31.13 -14.99 5.13
N PRO A 162 30.27 -14.51 4.21
CA PRO A 162 29.29 -15.37 3.58
C PRO A 162 29.96 -16.56 2.85
N PRO A 163 29.22 -17.65 2.55
CA PRO A 163 29.78 -18.91 2.03
C PRO A 163 30.60 -18.79 0.74
N ALA A 164 30.41 -17.71 -0.04
CA ALA A 164 31.19 -17.37 -1.22
C ALA A 164 31.64 -15.90 -1.15
N ARG A 165 32.75 -15.59 -1.84
CA ARG A 165 33.32 -14.23 -1.88
C ARG A 165 32.36 -13.28 -2.59
N LEU A 166 31.61 -12.52 -1.79
CA LEU A 166 30.83 -11.38 -2.24
C LEU A 166 31.71 -10.13 -2.14
N GLU A 167 31.76 -9.36 -3.22
CA GLU A 167 32.53 -8.11 -3.33
C GLU A 167 31.58 -6.97 -3.71
N ALA A 168 31.73 -5.81 -3.08
CA ALA A 168 31.11 -4.56 -3.53
C ALA A 168 32.15 -3.76 -4.31
N LEU A 169 31.83 -3.43 -5.56
CA LEU A 169 32.67 -2.59 -6.42
C LEU A 169 32.48 -1.10 -6.06
N ASP A 170 33.40 -0.25 -6.52
CA ASP A 170 33.33 1.21 -6.28
C ASP A 170 32.03 1.85 -6.81
N SER A 171 31.40 1.23 -7.81
CA SER A 171 30.10 1.65 -8.35
C SER A 171 28.91 1.30 -7.45
N GLY A 172 29.11 0.55 -6.37
CA GLY A 172 28.06 -0.04 -5.55
C GLY A 172 27.50 -1.36 -6.09
N ALA A 173 27.91 -1.79 -7.29
CA ALA A 173 27.52 -3.08 -7.83
C ALA A 173 28.16 -4.24 -7.04
N LEU A 174 27.50 -5.39 -7.00
CA LEU A 174 28.00 -6.59 -6.34
C LEU A 174 28.61 -7.57 -7.34
N ARG A 175 29.61 -8.34 -6.88
CA ARG A 175 30.15 -9.51 -7.56
C ARG A 175 30.07 -10.73 -6.63
N PRO A 176 29.37 -11.83 -7.02
CA PRO A 176 28.69 -12.05 -8.29
C PRO A 176 27.52 -11.08 -8.54
N LYS A 177 27.26 -10.76 -9.80
CA LYS A 177 26.24 -9.78 -10.23
C LYS A 177 24.84 -10.13 -9.72
N LYS A 178 24.52 -11.43 -9.68
CA LYS A 178 23.23 -11.93 -9.17
C LYS A 178 23.30 -12.13 -7.65
N SER A 179 23.46 -11.02 -6.95
CA SER A 179 23.49 -10.97 -5.48
C SER A 179 22.72 -9.76 -4.97
N GLN A 180 22.24 -9.84 -3.74
CA GLN A 180 21.54 -8.73 -3.08
C GLN A 180 21.88 -8.71 -1.59
N LEU A 181 22.07 -7.50 -1.05
CA LEU A 181 22.11 -7.25 0.38
C LEU A 181 20.81 -6.59 0.81
N ALA A 182 20.29 -6.94 1.97
CA ALA A 182 19.02 -6.45 2.47
C ALA A 182 19.05 -6.31 3.99
N VAL A 183 18.28 -5.35 4.49
CA VAL A 183 18.06 -5.12 5.91
C VAL A 183 16.60 -5.34 6.22
N PHE A 184 16.31 -6.24 7.16
CA PHE A 184 14.98 -6.47 7.70
C PHE A 184 14.91 -5.89 9.11
N GLY A 185 13.93 -5.03 9.39
CA GLY A 185 13.65 -4.57 10.75
C GLY A 185 12.86 -5.60 11.56
N LEU A 186 13.06 -5.64 12.86
CA LEU A 186 12.29 -6.46 13.81
C LEU A 186 11.57 -5.56 14.80
N THR A 187 10.31 -5.84 15.08
CA THR A 187 9.52 -5.11 16.09
C THR A 187 8.69 -6.06 16.95
N ARG A 188 8.43 -5.66 18.20
CA ARG A 188 7.46 -6.33 19.09
C ARG A 188 6.04 -5.79 18.91
N HIS A 189 5.85 -4.71 18.16
CA HIS A 189 4.56 -4.08 17.92
C HIS A 189 3.85 -4.69 16.70
N THR A 190 3.43 -5.96 16.84
CA THR A 190 2.81 -6.75 15.77
C THR A 190 1.52 -6.12 15.22
N ASP A 191 0.79 -5.37 16.03
CA ASP A 191 -0.42 -4.61 15.67
C ASP A 191 -0.13 -3.44 14.71
N ARG A 192 1.10 -2.91 14.73
CA ARG A 192 1.53 -1.80 13.87
C ARG A 192 2.02 -2.26 12.50
N VAL A 193 2.42 -3.52 12.36
CA VAL A 193 2.95 -4.06 11.09
C VAL A 193 1.91 -4.10 9.97
N ARG A 194 0.61 -4.22 10.30
CA ARG A 194 -0.48 -4.06 9.30
C ARG A 194 -0.54 -2.68 8.64
N ARG A 195 -0.03 -1.63 9.29
CA ARG A 195 0.11 -0.29 8.68
C ARG A 195 1.39 -0.16 7.86
N LEU A 196 2.38 -1.00 8.11
CA LEU A 196 3.68 -0.99 7.40
C LEU A 196 3.67 -1.90 6.16
N THR A 197 2.71 -2.82 6.03
CA THR A 197 2.40 -3.47 4.75
C THR A 197 1.97 -2.46 3.68
N GLU A 198 1.48 -1.27 4.07
CA GLU A 198 1.29 -0.11 3.18
C GLU A 198 2.62 0.48 2.68
N LEU A 199 3.78 -0.14 2.95
CA LEU A 199 5.09 0.23 2.40
C LEU A 199 5.55 -0.70 1.28
N VAL A 200 4.74 -1.66 0.82
CA VAL A 200 5.08 -2.46 -0.38
C VAL A 200 5.21 -1.50 -1.58
N PRO A 201 6.39 -1.38 -2.22
CA PRO A 201 6.59 -0.39 -3.29
C PRO A 201 5.59 -0.54 -4.44
N CYS A 202 5.24 -1.77 -4.81
CA CYS A 202 4.22 -2.04 -5.83
C CYS A 202 2.81 -1.64 -5.39
N GLN A 203 2.52 -1.59 -4.10
CA GLN A 203 1.25 -1.09 -3.61
C GLN A 203 1.23 0.44 -3.66
N ASN A 204 2.36 1.16 -3.50
CA ASN A 204 2.38 2.62 -3.48
C ASN A 204 2.81 3.31 -4.79
N CYS A 205 3.32 2.57 -5.78
CA CYS A 205 3.78 3.13 -7.04
C CYS A 205 2.58 3.58 -7.90
N SER A 206 2.44 4.88 -8.15
CA SER A 206 1.33 5.47 -8.93
C SER A 206 1.46 5.29 -10.45
N PHE A 207 2.52 4.63 -10.94
CA PHE A 207 2.73 4.38 -12.37
C PHE A 207 1.76 3.30 -12.90
N VAL A 208 0.60 3.73 -13.40
CA VAL A 208 -0.53 2.88 -13.79
C VAL A 208 -0.16 1.75 -14.78
N PRO A 209 0.59 1.96 -15.87
CA PRO A 209 0.90 0.91 -16.83
C PRO A 209 2.15 0.06 -16.44
N CYS A 210 2.48 -0.06 -15.16
CA CYS A 210 3.63 -0.87 -14.72
C CYS A 210 3.39 -2.37 -14.95
N GLN A 211 3.98 -2.93 -16.01
CA GLN A 211 3.96 -4.37 -16.30
C GLN A 211 4.71 -5.24 -15.27
N PHE A 212 5.59 -4.62 -14.48
CA PHE A 212 6.41 -5.29 -13.46
C PHE A 212 5.77 -5.32 -12.07
N ARG A 213 4.54 -4.82 -11.95
CA ARG A 213 3.84 -4.67 -10.67
C ARG A 213 3.51 -6.03 -10.05
N ARG A 214 3.94 -6.27 -8.80
CA ARG A 214 3.69 -7.54 -8.06
C ARG A 214 2.35 -7.57 -7.34
N ALA A 215 1.94 -6.46 -6.73
CA ALA A 215 0.62 -6.29 -6.11
C ALA A 215 -0.11 -5.13 -6.80
N PRO A 216 -1.45 -5.16 -6.95
CA PRO A 216 -2.20 -4.02 -7.45
C PRO A 216 -1.73 -2.73 -6.78
N TYR A 217 -1.68 -1.62 -7.53
CA TYR A 217 -1.53 -0.31 -6.92
C TYR A 217 -2.68 -0.23 -5.93
N GLN A 218 -2.34 -0.32 -4.65
CA GLN A 218 -3.21 0.25 -3.68
C GLN A 218 -2.91 1.73 -3.90
N GLN A 219 -3.77 2.42 -4.66
CA GLN A 219 -4.12 3.74 -4.16
C GLN A 219 -4.26 3.49 -2.68
N ASN A 220 -3.34 4.01 -1.85
CA ASN A 220 -3.62 4.21 -0.44
C ASN A 220 -5.02 4.77 -0.53
N LEU A 221 -6.02 3.92 -0.25
CA LEU A 221 -7.41 4.17 -0.58
C LEU A 221 -7.62 5.44 0.18
N PRO A 222 -7.64 6.63 -0.46
CA PRO A 222 -7.06 7.80 0.18
C PRO A 222 -7.71 7.86 1.53
N THR A 223 -6.89 7.60 2.56
CA THR A 223 -7.46 7.30 3.88
C THR A 223 -8.39 8.45 4.11
N CYS A 224 -9.67 8.14 4.35
CA CYS A 224 -10.67 9.16 4.57
C CYS A 224 -10.01 10.26 5.40
N ALA A 225 -10.14 11.52 4.98
CA ALA A 225 -9.47 12.61 5.70
C ALA A 225 -9.83 12.56 7.20
N THR A 226 -10.99 11.95 7.49
CA THR A 226 -11.47 11.57 8.82
C THR A 226 -10.84 10.27 9.38
N ASN A 227 -10.45 10.33 10.65
CA ASN A 227 -9.99 9.18 11.45
C ASN A 227 -10.93 7.95 11.35
N PRO A 228 -10.40 6.75 11.02
CA PRO A 228 -11.18 5.51 10.89
C PRO A 228 -12.01 5.11 12.13
N LYS A 229 -11.54 5.43 13.34
CA LYS A 229 -12.31 5.18 14.58
C LYS A 229 -13.60 6.01 14.62
N ALA A 230 -13.54 7.25 14.13
CA ALA A 230 -14.70 8.12 14.06
C ALA A 230 -15.69 7.63 13.01
N LEU A 231 -15.20 7.24 11.82
CA LEU A 231 -16.03 6.67 10.76
C LEU A 231 -16.74 5.39 11.20
N LYS A 232 -16.03 4.47 11.87
CA LYS A 232 -16.64 3.25 12.43
C LYS A 232 -17.77 3.59 13.40
N ARG A 233 -17.54 4.53 14.31
CA ARG A 233 -18.55 4.96 15.28
C ARG A 233 -19.76 5.59 14.60
N TRP A 234 -19.54 6.51 13.66
CA TRP A 234 -20.63 7.19 12.96
C TRP A 234 -21.39 6.28 12.01
N ALA A 235 -20.72 5.33 11.37
CA ALA A 235 -21.37 4.31 10.56
C ALA A 235 -22.33 3.44 11.42
N ALA A 236 -21.98 3.18 12.67
CA ALA A 236 -22.81 2.41 13.60
C ALA A 236 -23.93 3.23 14.25
N GLU A 237 -23.67 4.49 14.62
CA GLU A 237 -24.56 5.30 15.46
C GLU A 237 -25.41 6.31 14.66
N ARG A 238 -24.95 6.72 13.47
CA ARG A 238 -25.49 7.90 12.77
C ARG A 238 -25.90 7.63 11.32
N LEU A 239 -25.56 6.47 10.77
CA LEU A 239 -25.86 6.10 9.39
C LEU A 239 -26.88 4.97 9.35
N THR A 240 -27.88 5.12 8.49
CA THR A 240 -28.79 4.05 8.07
C THR A 240 -28.62 3.84 6.57
N LEU A 241 -28.53 2.58 6.15
CA LEU A 241 -28.43 2.19 4.75
C LEU A 241 -29.60 1.26 4.42
N GLU A 242 -30.39 1.62 3.40
CA GLU A 242 -31.44 0.78 2.84
C GLU A 242 -31.03 0.39 1.42
N VAL A 243 -30.93 -0.93 1.17
CA VAL A 243 -30.53 -1.46 -0.14
C VAL A 243 -31.77 -1.96 -0.86
N HIS A 244 -32.06 -1.38 -2.01
CA HIS A 244 -33.19 -1.75 -2.85
C HIS A 244 -32.88 -2.98 -3.72
N PRO A 245 -33.90 -3.71 -4.19
CA PRO A 245 -33.72 -4.90 -5.03
C PRO A 245 -32.98 -4.66 -6.36
N ASP A 246 -33.02 -3.43 -6.87
CA ASP A 246 -32.35 -2.99 -8.09
C ASP A 246 -30.88 -2.56 -7.87
N GLY A 247 -30.38 -2.68 -6.63
CA GLY A 247 -29.03 -2.34 -6.24
C GLY A 247 -28.83 -0.86 -5.89
N VAL A 248 -29.88 -0.03 -5.94
CA VAL A 248 -29.86 1.35 -5.45
C VAL A 248 -29.74 1.33 -3.92
N ILE A 249 -29.00 2.28 -3.36
CA ILE A 249 -28.81 2.41 -1.91
C ILE A 249 -29.25 3.79 -1.45
N ASP A 250 -30.20 3.82 -0.53
CA ASP A 250 -30.59 5.02 0.20
C ASP A 250 -29.80 5.11 1.50
N ALA A 251 -28.94 6.12 1.58
CA ALA A 251 -28.14 6.41 2.76
C ALA A 251 -28.71 7.63 3.50
N ARG A 252 -29.04 7.44 4.79
CA ARG A 252 -29.45 8.52 5.69
C ARG A 252 -28.42 8.70 6.80
N PHE A 253 -27.77 9.85 6.84
CA PHE A 253 -26.80 10.19 7.88
C PHE A 253 -27.29 11.36 8.75
N ARG A 254 -27.25 11.20 10.07
CA ARG A 254 -27.57 12.28 11.02
C ARG A 254 -26.32 12.97 11.54
N TYR A 255 -26.22 14.27 11.30
CA TYR A 255 -25.19 15.11 11.91
C TYR A 255 -25.74 15.80 13.15
N ASP A 256 -25.13 15.55 14.30
CA ASP A 256 -25.36 16.31 15.53
C ASP A 256 -24.13 17.17 15.84
N GLY A 257 -24.35 18.47 16.01
CA GLY A 257 -23.32 19.45 16.31
C GLY A 257 -23.85 20.59 17.17
N THR A 258 -23.07 21.66 17.27
CA THR A 258 -23.43 22.86 18.04
C THR A 258 -23.14 24.13 17.25
N THR A 259 -23.87 25.21 17.56
CA THR A 259 -23.60 26.52 16.97
C THR A 259 -22.26 27.10 17.45
N CYS A 260 -21.54 27.82 16.59
CA CYS A 260 -20.24 28.42 16.95
C CYS A 260 -20.36 29.61 17.91
N THR A 261 -21.51 30.28 17.92
CA THR A 261 -21.82 31.44 18.78
C THR A 261 -23.09 31.14 19.59
N ASN A 262 -23.30 31.85 20.71
CA ASN A 262 -24.39 31.67 21.69
C ASN A 262 -24.35 30.38 22.53
N MET A 263 -23.23 30.12 23.20
CA MET A 263 -23.07 28.98 24.15
C MET A 263 -23.28 27.58 23.54
N GLY A 264 -23.11 27.41 22.22
CA GLY A 264 -23.10 26.09 21.61
C GLY A 264 -24.46 25.39 21.61
N ARG A 265 -25.50 26.04 21.06
CA ARG A 265 -26.82 25.42 20.96
C ARG A 265 -26.74 24.14 20.12
N PRO A 266 -27.28 23.01 20.60
CA PRO A 266 -27.40 21.80 19.80
C PRO A 266 -28.14 22.09 18.50
N LEU A 267 -27.64 21.53 17.40
CA LEU A 267 -28.30 21.54 16.10
C LEU A 267 -28.12 20.16 15.46
N ALA A 268 -29.15 19.75 14.72
CA ALA A 268 -29.14 18.49 14.01
C ALA A 268 -29.57 18.67 12.55
N PHE A 269 -28.88 17.98 11.64
CA PHE A 269 -29.18 17.93 10.21
C PHE A 269 -29.19 16.50 9.72
N ASP A 270 -30.15 16.19 8.86
CA ASP A 270 -30.25 14.91 8.17
C ASP A 270 -29.72 15.07 6.74
N TYR A 271 -28.80 14.19 6.38
CA TYR A 271 -28.27 14.05 5.03
C TYR A 271 -28.87 12.81 4.39
N ARG A 272 -29.38 12.95 3.18
CA ARG A 272 -29.85 11.84 2.35
C ARG A 272 -29.01 11.78 1.09
N VAL A 273 -28.54 10.59 0.76
CA VAL A 273 -27.76 10.31 -0.44
C VAL A 273 -28.32 9.06 -1.10
N GLU A 274 -28.76 9.19 -2.35
CA GLU A 274 -29.11 8.04 -3.18
C GLU A 274 -27.87 7.65 -3.99
N LEU A 275 -27.49 6.38 -3.92
CA LEU A 275 -26.38 5.81 -4.66
C LEU A 275 -26.89 4.78 -5.66
N GLY A 276 -26.33 4.80 -6.87
CA GLY A 276 -26.58 3.75 -7.85
C GLY A 276 -25.92 2.40 -7.49
N PRO A 277 -26.08 1.39 -8.36
CA PRO A 277 -25.56 0.05 -8.16
C PRO A 277 -24.04 0.00 -7.94
N ARG A 278 -23.61 -1.07 -7.26
CA ARG A 278 -22.20 -1.35 -6.98
C ARG A 278 -21.36 -1.48 -8.25
N ASP A 279 -21.90 -2.12 -9.29
CA ASP A 279 -21.17 -2.41 -10.53
C ASP A 279 -20.75 -1.13 -11.27
N ASP A 280 -21.48 -0.04 -11.02
CA ASP A 280 -21.19 1.31 -11.55
C ASP A 280 -20.32 2.15 -10.60
N GLY A 281 -19.85 1.57 -9.48
CA GLY A 281 -19.02 2.25 -8.49
C GLY A 281 -19.80 3.17 -7.54
N TYR A 282 -21.09 2.90 -7.29
CA TYR A 282 -21.99 3.73 -6.47
C TYR A 282 -22.04 5.19 -6.94
N PRO A 283 -22.50 5.47 -8.17
CA PRO A 283 -22.66 6.85 -8.61
C PRO A 283 -23.64 7.59 -7.70
N ILE A 284 -23.27 8.80 -7.25
CA ILE A 284 -24.13 9.62 -6.40
C ILE A 284 -25.23 10.23 -7.27
N ARG A 285 -26.46 9.73 -7.13
CA ARG A 285 -27.61 10.12 -7.96
C ARG A 285 -28.35 11.31 -7.39
N GLU A 286 -28.53 11.31 -6.07
CA GLU A 286 -29.23 12.38 -5.38
C GLU A 286 -28.55 12.72 -4.05
N GLN A 287 -28.63 13.99 -3.66
CA GLN A 287 -28.13 14.52 -2.40
C GLN A 287 -29.10 15.55 -1.84
N ARG A 288 -29.39 15.43 -0.55
CA ARG A 288 -30.24 16.37 0.19
C ARG A 288 -29.69 16.59 1.60
N CYS A 289 -29.74 17.83 2.08
CA CYS A 289 -29.29 18.21 3.42
C CYS A 289 -30.32 19.16 4.02
N GLU A 290 -30.93 18.76 5.13
CA GLU A 290 -32.01 19.52 5.78
C GLU A 290 -31.90 19.48 7.29
N PRO A 291 -32.43 20.49 8.02
CA PRO A 291 -32.54 20.41 9.46
C PRO A 291 -33.33 19.18 9.86
N ALA A 292 -32.88 18.47 10.89
CA ALA A 292 -33.58 17.30 11.37
C ALA A 292 -34.99 17.67 11.85
N SER A 293 -35.95 16.77 11.67
CA SER A 293 -37.35 17.03 12.04
C SER A 293 -37.48 17.46 13.50
N GLY A 294 -38.05 18.64 13.73
CA GLY A 294 -38.23 19.23 15.06
C GLY A 294 -37.01 19.96 15.63
N ASP A 295 -35.86 19.94 14.95
CA ASP A 295 -34.68 20.71 15.36
C ASP A 295 -34.78 22.18 14.94
N THR A 296 -34.56 23.08 15.88
CA THR A 296 -34.54 24.53 15.64
C THR A 296 -33.17 25.15 15.91
N GLY A 297 -32.14 24.34 16.19
CA GLY A 297 -30.79 24.81 16.50
C GLY A 297 -30.19 25.65 15.37
N HIS A 298 -30.47 25.26 14.12
CA HIS A 298 -30.07 26.00 12.92
C HIS A 298 -30.57 27.46 12.90
N THR A 299 -31.69 27.77 13.56
CA THR A 299 -32.26 29.13 13.60
C THR A 299 -31.40 30.12 14.41
N ALA A 300 -30.52 29.59 15.26
CA ALA A 300 -29.58 30.38 16.06
C ALA A 300 -28.22 30.62 15.37
N MET A 301 -28.02 30.14 14.14
CA MET A 301 -26.79 30.39 13.38
C MET A 301 -26.72 31.84 12.90
N CYS A 302 -25.55 32.48 12.97
CA CYS A 302 -25.36 33.88 12.55
C CYS A 302 -25.89 34.18 11.14
N GLN A 303 -25.58 33.31 10.17
CA GLN A 303 -26.06 33.49 8.79
C GLN A 303 -27.56 33.23 8.64
N TYR A 304 -28.14 32.38 9.49
CA TYR A 304 -29.59 32.19 9.50
C TYR A 304 -30.28 33.45 10.02
N ILE A 305 -29.78 34.02 11.11
CA ILE A 305 -30.31 35.28 11.68
C ILE A 305 -30.20 36.43 10.68
N ALA A 306 -29.07 36.51 9.95
CA ALA A 306 -28.85 37.56 8.95
C ALA A 306 -29.76 37.40 7.72
N ASN A 307 -29.85 36.19 7.16
CA ASN A 307 -30.67 35.91 5.98
C ASN A 307 -31.05 34.42 5.88
N PRO A 308 -32.21 34.01 6.42
CA PRO A 308 -32.64 32.61 6.43
C PRO A 308 -32.74 32.02 5.03
N ALA A 309 -33.37 32.75 4.10
CA ALA A 309 -33.62 32.28 2.74
C ALA A 309 -32.30 32.02 2.00
N GLN A 310 -31.31 32.91 2.14
CA GLN A 310 -30.01 32.76 1.49
C GLN A 310 -29.23 31.56 2.04
N LEU A 311 -29.22 31.36 3.37
CA LEU A 311 -28.50 30.23 3.96
C LEU A 311 -29.14 28.90 3.57
N MET A 312 -30.47 28.79 3.67
CA MET A 312 -31.17 27.54 3.34
C MET A 312 -31.06 27.22 1.84
N ALA A 313 -31.12 28.22 0.96
CA ALA A 313 -30.86 28.03 -0.46
C ALA A 313 -29.42 27.58 -0.74
N ALA A 314 -28.43 28.08 0.02
CA ALA A 314 -27.05 27.63 -0.11
C ALA A 314 -26.85 26.19 0.35
N ILE A 315 -27.51 25.78 1.45
CA ILE A 315 -27.48 24.40 1.95
C ILE A 315 -28.10 23.44 0.93
N GLU A 316 -29.26 23.78 0.36
CA GLU A 316 -29.92 22.94 -0.66
C GLU A 316 -29.11 22.85 -1.96
N ARG A 317 -28.44 23.94 -2.37
CA ARG A 317 -27.66 23.97 -3.62
C ARG A 317 -26.37 23.16 -3.54
N ASP A 318 -25.72 23.09 -2.39
CA ASP A 318 -24.40 22.47 -2.28
C ASP A 318 -24.52 20.94 -2.31
N LYS A 319 -24.27 20.35 -3.50
CA LYS A 319 -24.31 18.91 -3.78
C LYS A 319 -22.96 18.43 -4.34
N PRO A 320 -21.89 18.37 -3.51
CA PRO A 320 -20.56 18.04 -3.98
C PRO A 320 -20.53 16.61 -4.54
N LEU A 321 -19.77 16.38 -5.61
CA LEU A 321 -19.61 15.07 -6.25
C LEU A 321 -20.91 14.45 -6.79
N LEU A 322 -21.99 15.23 -6.96
CA LEU A 322 -23.21 14.74 -7.63
C LEU A 322 -22.89 14.23 -9.04
N GLY A 323 -23.39 13.04 -9.37
CA GLY A 323 -23.12 12.34 -10.63
C GLY A 323 -21.76 11.63 -10.71
N ARG A 324 -20.91 11.75 -9.68
CA ARG A 324 -19.61 11.05 -9.59
C ARG A 324 -19.74 9.73 -8.84
N PRO A 325 -18.83 8.76 -9.03
CA PRO A 325 -18.70 7.60 -8.15
C PRO A 325 -18.41 8.01 -6.70
N LEU A 326 -18.98 7.31 -5.72
CA LEU A 326 -18.77 7.60 -4.30
C LEU A 326 -17.28 7.58 -3.92
N ASN A 327 -16.47 6.75 -4.59
CA ASN A 327 -15.04 6.62 -4.34
C ASN A 327 -14.25 7.92 -4.57
N ASP A 328 -14.79 8.86 -5.36
CA ASP A 328 -14.16 10.16 -5.63
C ASP A 328 -14.03 11.00 -4.35
N VAL A 329 -14.85 10.75 -3.31
CA VAL A 329 -14.77 11.42 -2.01
C VAL A 329 -13.38 11.32 -1.37
N LEU A 330 -12.69 10.20 -1.58
CA LEU A 330 -11.37 9.95 -1.01
C LEU A 330 -10.33 10.93 -1.57
N SER A 331 -10.47 11.32 -2.85
CA SER A 331 -9.58 12.27 -3.51
C SER A 331 -10.05 13.73 -3.42
N TRP A 332 -11.22 13.97 -2.81
CA TRP A 332 -11.84 15.29 -2.77
C TRP A 332 -11.15 16.22 -1.76
N LYS A 333 -10.31 17.12 -2.27
CA LYS A 333 -9.66 18.18 -1.49
C LYS A 333 -10.68 19.21 -1.03
N ARG A 334 -10.83 19.35 0.29
CA ARG A 334 -11.71 20.32 0.94
C ARG A 334 -11.06 20.87 2.22
N PRO A 335 -11.28 22.15 2.57
CA PRO A 335 -10.79 22.70 3.83
C PRO A 335 -11.38 21.95 5.04
N ALA A 336 -10.57 21.77 6.08
CA ALA A 336 -11.06 21.27 7.36
C ALA A 336 -11.74 22.42 8.11
N SER A 337 -13.00 22.24 8.50
CA SER A 337 -13.72 23.21 9.33
C SER A 337 -14.36 22.48 10.51
N PRO A 338 -13.80 22.61 11.72
CA PRO A 338 -14.35 21.97 12.92
C PRO A 338 -15.63 22.66 13.42
N ALA A 339 -16.02 23.78 12.82
CA ALA A 339 -17.23 24.52 13.16
C ALA A 339 -18.49 23.66 12.95
N GLY A 340 -19.34 23.56 13.98
CA GLY A 340 -20.62 22.87 13.88
C GLY A 340 -21.66 23.60 13.00
N CYS A 341 -21.50 24.91 12.79
CA CYS A 341 -22.39 25.72 11.96
C CYS A 341 -22.28 25.44 10.46
N TYR A 342 -23.31 25.87 9.71
CA TYR A 342 -23.42 25.76 8.25
C TYR A 342 -23.21 27.10 7.51
N CYS A 343 -22.81 28.14 8.24
CA CYS A 343 -22.68 29.52 7.77
C CYS A 343 -21.78 29.65 6.53
N GLU A 344 -20.63 28.97 6.53
CA GLU A 344 -19.62 29.07 5.49
C GLU A 344 -19.65 27.86 4.56
N GLN A 345 -19.32 28.07 3.27
CA GLN A 345 -19.27 26.99 2.29
C GLN A 345 -18.25 25.91 2.67
N GLU A 346 -17.10 26.31 3.21
CA GLU A 346 -16.08 25.36 3.69
C GLU A 346 -16.64 24.47 4.80
N SER A 347 -17.42 25.04 5.71
CA SER A 347 -18.08 24.30 6.80
C SER A 347 -19.13 23.32 6.31
N ARG A 348 -19.82 23.62 5.20
CA ARG A 348 -20.77 22.71 4.55
C ARG A 348 -20.07 21.61 3.76
N ASN A 349 -19.04 21.96 2.99
CA ASN A 349 -18.21 21.01 2.25
C ASN A 349 -17.52 20.03 3.20
N HIS A 350 -16.98 20.52 4.32
CA HIS A 350 -16.38 19.67 5.35
C HIS A 350 -17.36 18.59 5.81
N LYS A 351 -18.59 18.97 6.18
CA LYS A 351 -19.64 18.05 6.65
C LYS A 351 -20.08 17.07 5.57
N TRP A 352 -20.27 17.53 4.33
CA TRP A 352 -20.55 16.65 3.20
C TRP A 352 -19.47 15.58 3.03
N GLY A 353 -18.20 15.94 3.21
CA GLY A 353 -17.14 14.96 3.15
C GLY A 353 -17.15 13.97 4.30
N LEU A 354 -17.50 14.39 5.53
CA LEU A 354 -17.70 13.44 6.65
C LEU A 354 -18.80 12.43 6.34
N VAL A 355 -19.91 12.90 5.77
CA VAL A 355 -21.07 12.07 5.39
C VAL A 355 -20.67 11.05 4.34
N LEU A 356 -20.11 11.51 3.21
CA LEU A 356 -19.74 10.66 2.09
C LEU A 356 -18.61 9.67 2.45
N GLU A 357 -17.62 10.08 3.25
CA GLU A 357 -16.58 9.18 3.78
C GLU A 357 -17.17 8.13 4.72
N THR A 358 -18.16 8.48 5.54
CA THR A 358 -18.83 7.50 6.43
C THR A 358 -19.63 6.47 5.63
N ILE A 359 -20.35 6.92 4.60
CA ILE A 359 -21.10 6.02 3.70
C ILE A 359 -20.15 5.08 2.97
N HIS A 360 -19.06 5.62 2.42
CA HIS A 360 -18.01 4.84 1.75
C HIS A 360 -17.42 3.76 2.68
N TYR A 361 -17.04 4.16 3.90
CA TYR A 361 -16.52 3.26 4.92
C TYR A 361 -17.50 2.11 5.23
N ALA A 362 -18.77 2.44 5.43
CA ALA A 362 -19.81 1.45 5.76
C ALA A 362 -20.02 0.43 4.63
N LEU A 363 -20.11 0.90 3.38
CA LEU A 363 -20.28 0.02 2.22
C LEU A 363 -19.07 -0.89 1.99
N ALA A 364 -17.84 -0.38 2.18
CA ALA A 364 -16.63 -1.18 2.07
C ALA A 364 -16.61 -2.35 3.08
N HIS A 365 -17.08 -2.14 4.31
CA HIS A 365 -17.11 -3.17 5.37
C HIS A 365 -18.33 -4.09 5.27
N TYR A 366 -19.45 -3.62 4.73
CA TYR A 366 -20.64 -4.45 4.46
C TYR A 366 -20.31 -5.63 3.53
N HIS A 367 -19.50 -5.40 2.49
CA HIS A 367 -19.10 -6.44 1.54
C HIS A 367 -18.07 -7.42 2.08
N GLN A 368 -17.18 -6.98 2.97
CA GLN A 368 -16.21 -7.87 3.63
C GLN A 368 -16.91 -8.90 4.52
N ALA A 369 -18.00 -8.51 5.20
CA ALA A 369 -18.79 -9.42 6.03
C ALA A 369 -19.58 -10.47 5.23
N ARG A 370 -20.01 -10.15 3.99
CA ARG A 370 -20.74 -11.10 3.13
C ARG A 370 -19.81 -12.02 2.34
N ASN A 371 -18.64 -11.56 1.91
CA ASN A 371 -17.68 -12.36 1.15
C ASN A 371 -16.84 -13.32 2.04
N GLY A 372 -16.82 -13.12 3.36
CA GLY A 372 -16.17 -14.03 4.31
C GLY A 372 -17.03 -15.22 4.75
N ASN A 373 -18.22 -15.38 4.17
CA ASN A 373 -19.19 -16.43 4.50
C ASN A 373 -19.51 -17.29 3.25
N SER A 374 -18.60 -17.36 2.28
CA SER A 374 -18.71 -18.14 1.04
C SER A 374 -17.50 -19.04 0.86
#